data_AF-A0A853EXU2-F1
#
_entry.id   AF-A0A853EXU2-F1
#
_cell.length_a   1.000
_cell.length_b   1.000
_cell.length_c   1.000
_cell.angle_alpha   90.00
_cell.angle_beta   90.00
_cell.angle_gamma   90.00
#
_symmetry.space_group_name_H-M   'P 1'
#
loop_
_entity.id
_entity.type
_entity.pdbx_description
1 polymer ?
#
loop_
_entity_poly.entity_id
_entity_poly.type
_entity_poly.pdbx_seq_one_letter_code
_entity_poly.pdbx_strand_id
1 'polypeptide(L)' 'MGIFSRPTLADIDGDGDLDLVVGEADGTLNITTINNLLL' A
#
# COMPACT_ATOMS: atom_id res chain seq x y z
N MET A 1 -12.71 11.92 5.02
CA MET A 1 -12.56 12.50 3.66
C MET A 1 -11.11 12.34 3.27
N GLY A 2 -10.79 11.44 2.34
CA GLY A 2 -9.42 11.09 1.94
C GLY A 2 -8.70 12.16 1.10
N ILE A 3 -8.81 13.44 1.48
CA ILE A 3 -8.21 14.56 0.73
C ILE A 3 -6.69 14.67 0.90
N PHE A 4 -6.14 14.02 1.93
CA PHE A 4 -4.70 13.97 2.19
C PHE A 4 -4.09 12.61 1.86
N SER A 5 -4.89 11.64 1.42
CA SER A 5 -4.32 10.34 1.11
C SER A 5 -3.51 10.40 -0.18
N ARG A 6 -2.30 9.87 -0.12
CA ARG A 6 -1.36 9.79 -1.26
C ARG A 6 -1.16 8.33 -1.63
N PRO A 7 -2.08 7.72 -2.42
CA PRO A 7 -1.93 6.34 -2.82
C PRO A 7 -0.67 6.16 -3.68
N THR A 8 0.10 5.11 -3.41
CA THR A 8 1.30 4.71 -4.16
C THR A 8 1.27 3.19 -4.35
N LEU A 9 1.82 2.72 -5.46
CA LEU A 9 2.04 1.30 -5.71
C LEU A 9 3.52 0.95 -5.49
N ALA A 10 3.79 -0.09 -4.73
CA ALA A 10 5.14 -0.61 -4.47
C ALA A 10 5.07 -2.10 -4.13
N ASP A 11 6.07 -2.87 -4.55
CA ASP A 11 6.27 -4.28 -4.17
C ASP A 11 6.97 -4.29 -2.80
N ILE A 12 6.19 -4.48 -1.72
CA ILE A 12 6.70 -4.35 -0.34
C ILE A 12 7.27 -5.66 0.19
N ASP A 13 6.72 -6.80 -0.21
CA ASP A 13 7.16 -8.11 0.25
C ASP A 13 8.11 -8.83 -0.72
N GLY A 14 8.27 -8.34 -1.95
CA GLY A 14 9.28 -8.78 -2.91
C GLY A 14 8.83 -9.93 -3.78
N ASP A 15 7.52 -10.18 -3.88
CA ASP A 15 6.95 -11.27 -4.68
C ASP A 15 6.73 -10.90 -6.16
N GLY A 16 6.92 -9.61 -6.48
CA GLY A 16 6.78 -9.07 -7.82
C GLY A 16 5.37 -8.59 -8.18
N ASP A 17 4.40 -8.71 -7.27
CA ASP A 17 3.11 -8.03 -7.35
C ASP A 17 3.17 -6.64 -6.67
N LEU A 18 2.38 -5.69 -7.16
CA LEU A 18 2.38 -4.32 -6.62
C LEU A 18 1.32 -4.16 -5.54
N ASP A 19 1.74 -3.76 -4.35
CA ASP A 19 0.87 -3.48 -3.22
C ASP A 19 0.35 -2.04 -3.23
N LEU A 20 -0.84 -1.85 -2.65
CA LEU A 20 -1.40 -0.54 -2.44
C LEU A 20 -0.94 0.02 -1.09
N VAL A 21 -0.24 1.15 -1.15
CA VAL A 21 0.17 1.94 0.01
C VAL A 21 -0.62 3.23 0.08
N VAL A 22 -1.24 3.52 1.22
CA VAL A 22 -2.02 4.73 1.47
C VAL A 22 -1.49 5.43 2.71
N GLY A 23 -0.98 6.65 2.56
CA GLY A 23 -0.64 7.51 3.69
C GLY A 23 -1.86 8.26 4.24
N GLU A 24 -1.99 8.31 5.56
CA GLU A 24 -3.03 9.05 6.27
C GLU A 24 -2.52 10.40 6.81
N ALA A 25 -3.44 11.32 7.13
CA ALA A 25 -3.09 12.66 7.60
C ALA A 25 -2.38 12.69 8.97
N ASP A 26 -2.52 11.62 9.76
CA ASP A 26 -1.85 11.45 11.05
C ASP A 26 -0.44 10.84 10.93
N GLY A 27 0.04 10.61 9.70
CA GLY A 27 1.35 10.05 9.42
C GLY A 27 1.39 8.52 9.45
N THR A 28 0.27 7.84 9.64
CA THR A 28 0.20 6.38 9.54
C THR A 28 0.16 5.93 8.07
N LEU A 29 0.61 4.70 7.83
CA LEU A 29 0.54 4.04 6.53
C LEU A 29 -0.40 2.83 6.62
N ASN A 30 -1.34 2.76 5.68
CA ASN A 30 -2.15 1.57 5.43
C ASN A 30 -1.60 0.88 4.19
N ILE A 31 -1.29 -0.41 4.31
CA ILE A 31 -0.77 -1.23 3.22
C ILE A 31 -1.76 -2.36 2.99
N THR A 32 -2.20 -2.52 1.75
CA THR A 32 -3.02 -3.64 1.30
C THR A 32 -2.25 -4.38 0.22
N THR A 33 -1.88 -5.62 0.53
CA THR A 33 -1.28 -6.51 -0.44
C THR A 33 -2.31 -6.87 -1.51
N ILE A 34 -1.97 -6.65 -2.78
CA ILE A 34 -2.86 -6.96 -3.89
C ILE A 34 -2.20 -8.06 -4.71
N ASN A 35 -2.42 -9.32 -4.30
CA ASN A 35 -2.48 -10.57 -5.10
C ASN A 35 -2.06 -11.79 -4.25
N ASN A 36 -1.98 -12.95 -4.90
CA ASN A 36 -2.51 -14.23 -4.42
C ASN A 36 -1.48 -15.36 -4.56
N LEU A 37 -0.31 -15.28 -3.93
CA LEU A 37 0.46 -16.44 -3.48
C LEU A 37 1.54 -16.02 -2.49
N LEU A 38 1.87 -16.91 -1.55
CA LEU A 38 2.83 -16.69 -0.46
C LEU A 38 4.16 -16.05 -0.90
N LEU A 39 4.66 -15.15 -0.05
CA LEU A 39 6.06 -14.86 0.34
C LEU A 39 7.17 -15.19 -0.67
#